data_AF-R9LH32-F1
#
_entry.id   AF-R9LH32-F1
#
_cell.length_a   1.000
_cell.length_b   1.000
_cell.length_c   1.000
_cell.angle_alpha   90.00
_cell.angle_beta   90.00
_cell.angle_gamma   90.00
#
_symmetry.space_group_name_H-M   'P 1'
#
loop_
_entity.id
_entity.type
_entity.pdbx_description
1 polymer ?
#
loop_
_entity_poly.entity_id
_entity_poly.type
_entity_poly.pdbx_seq_one_letter_code
_entity_poly.pdbx_strand_id
1 'polypeptide(L)'
;MNKEHLFAYNTNKRSYMEMILVEKYIGRTVEIIYLDRTGKITQRRIEVHDVRGGLVRATCLTSHAPRAFRIENILACVPVAKGRHTAS
;
A
#
# COMPACT_ATOMS: atom_id res chain seq x y z
N MET A 1 -17.59 31.47 5.55
CA MET A 1 -17.13 30.06 5.72
C MET A 1 -15.96 29.87 4.76
N ASN A 2 -14.73 29.94 5.28
CA ASN A 2 -13.52 30.10 4.46
C ASN A 2 -13.08 28.77 3.84
N LYS A 3 -12.86 28.78 2.52
CA LYS A 3 -12.49 27.61 1.70
C LYS A 3 -11.14 26.99 2.10
N GLU A 4 -10.30 27.72 2.83
CA GLU A 4 -9.02 27.25 3.37
C GLU A 4 -9.18 26.08 4.38
N HIS A 5 -10.25 26.08 5.18
CA HIS A 5 -10.48 25.01 6.17
C HIS A 5 -10.97 23.70 5.53
N LEU A 6 -11.50 23.74 4.29
CA LEU A 6 -12.02 22.56 3.61
C LEU A 6 -10.89 21.71 2.99
N PHE A 7 -9.75 22.33 2.63
CA PHE A 7 -8.60 21.61 2.08
C PHE A 7 -7.88 20.74 3.12
N ALA A 8 -7.76 21.22 4.36
CA ALA A 8 -7.13 20.45 5.46
C ALA A 8 -7.95 19.23 5.90
N TYR A 9 -9.29 19.28 5.75
CA TYR A 9 -10.18 18.17 6.12
C TYR A 9 -10.23 17.05 5.06
N ASN A 10 -9.76 17.31 3.83
CA ASN A 10 -9.83 16.37 2.71
C ASN A 10 -8.53 15.57 2.48
N THR A 11 -7.36 16.11 2.82
CA THR A 11 -6.09 15.36 2.73
C THR A 11 -6.00 14.25 3.79
N ASN A 12 -6.62 14.42 4.96
CA ASN A 12 -6.58 13.41 6.03
C ASN A 12 -7.56 12.24 5.85
N LYS A 13 -8.77 12.44 5.29
CA LYS A 13 -9.72 11.32 5.15
C LYS A 13 -9.26 10.23 4.19
N ARG A 14 -8.54 10.61 3.12
CA ARG A 14 -7.95 9.66 2.18
C ARG A 14 -6.86 8.83 2.86
N SER A 15 -5.96 9.49 3.59
CA SER A 15 -4.85 8.87 4.32
C SER A 15 -5.32 7.89 5.41
N TYR A 16 -6.32 8.25 6.23
CA TYR A 16 -6.81 7.36 7.30
C TYR A 16 -7.49 6.09 6.75
N MET A 17 -8.30 6.19 5.70
CA MET A 17 -8.97 5.02 5.10
C MET A 17 -7.98 4.15 4.29
N GLU A 18 -7.03 4.77 3.59
CA GLU A 18 -5.97 4.05 2.87
C GLU A 18 -5.02 3.31 3.83
N MET A 19 -4.75 3.88 5.01
CA MET A 19 -3.95 3.23 6.05
C MET A 19 -4.62 1.96 6.60
N ILE A 20 -5.91 2.04 6.95
CA ILE A 20 -6.72 0.88 7.38
C ILE A 20 -6.76 -0.21 6.30
N LEU A 21 -6.78 0.17 5.01
CA LEU A 21 -6.90 -0.78 3.91
C LEU A 21 -5.66 -1.65 3.73
N VAL A 22 -4.45 -1.14 4.00
CA VAL A 22 -3.22 -1.93 3.84
C VAL A 22 -2.87 -2.69 5.12
N GLU A 23 -3.13 -2.11 6.30
CA GLU A 23 -2.88 -2.74 7.61
C GLU A 23 -3.54 -4.11 7.75
N LYS A 24 -4.78 -4.29 7.27
CA LYS A 24 -5.49 -5.58 7.32
C LYS A 24 -4.82 -6.71 6.52
N TYR A 25 -3.80 -6.39 5.72
CA TYR A 25 -3.04 -7.36 4.93
C TYR A 25 -1.67 -7.71 5.52
N ILE A 26 -1.35 -7.27 6.75
CA ILE A 26 -0.15 -7.77 7.46
C ILE A 26 -0.14 -9.31 7.48
N GLY A 27 1.00 -9.91 7.15
CA GLY A 27 1.20 -11.35 6.97
C GLY A 27 0.63 -11.91 5.67
N ARG A 28 0.22 -11.06 4.72
CA ARG A 28 -0.35 -11.48 3.42
C ARG A 28 0.39 -10.83 2.26
N THR A 29 0.30 -11.50 1.11
CA THR A 29 0.76 -10.95 -0.16
C THR A 29 -0.34 -10.15 -0.82
N VAL A 30 -0.01 -8.93 -1.21
CA VAL A 30 -0.88 -8.03 -1.98
C VAL A 30 -0.18 -7.61 -3.25
N GLU A 31 -0.98 -7.20 -4.23
CA GLU A 31 -0.50 -6.48 -5.39
C GLU A 31 -0.89 -5.00 -5.26
N ILE A 32 0.08 -4.12 -5.50
CA ILE A 32 -0.09 -2.67 -5.42
C ILE A 32 0.24 -1.99 -6.74
N ILE A 33 -0.42 -0.87 -7.00
CA ILE A 33 0.01 0.13 -7.97
C ILE A 33 0.72 1.24 -7.20
N TYR A 34 2.01 1.44 -7.46
CA TYR A 34 2.88 2.32 -6.69
C TYR A 34 3.45 3.44 -7.55
N LEU A 35 3.28 4.69 -7.09
CA LEU A 35 3.89 5.88 -7.67
C LEU A 35 5.23 6.15 -6.98
N ASP A 36 6.33 6.05 -7.72
CA ASP A 36 7.63 6.43 -7.16
C ASP A 36 7.88 7.95 -7.19
N ARG A 37 8.97 8.37 -6.54
CA ARG A 37 9.36 9.79 -6.43
C ARG A 37 9.65 10.49 -7.75
N THR A 38 9.88 9.73 -8.83
CA THR A 38 10.14 10.26 -10.18
C THR A 38 8.85 10.41 -10.98
N GLY A 39 7.70 10.04 -10.41
CA GLY A 39 6.42 10.02 -11.10
C GLY A 39 6.15 8.71 -11.85
N LYS A 40 7.03 7.71 -11.75
CA LYS A 40 6.84 6.44 -12.45
C LYS A 40 5.88 5.55 -11.68
N ILE A 41 4.85 5.08 -12.37
CA ILE A 41 3.89 4.10 -11.86
C ILE A 41 4.44 2.69 -12.09
N THR A 42 4.39 1.85 -11.06
CA THR A 42 4.83 0.44 -11.12
C THR A 42 3.81 -0.46 -10.45
N GLN A 43 3.59 -1.65 -11.02
CA GLN A 43 2.83 -2.72 -10.38
C GLN A 43 3.80 -3.60 -9.58
N ARG A 44 3.49 -3.87 -8.31
CA ARG A 44 4.37 -4.62 -7.41
C ARG A 44 3.60 -5.63 -6.59
N ARG A 45 4.16 -6.83 -6.48
CA ARG A 45 3.71 -7.84 -5.53
C ARG A 45 4.56 -7.75 -4.27
N ILE A 46 3.92 -7.55 -3.12
CA ILE A 46 4.60 -7.33 -1.85
C ILE A 46 4.00 -8.22 -0.75
N GLU A 47 4.84 -8.72 0.13
CA GLU A 47 4.42 -9.38 1.36
C GLU A 47 4.49 -8.36 2.50
N VAL A 48 3.34 -8.00 3.08
CA VAL A 48 3.24 -6.94 4.08
C VAL A 48 3.64 -7.48 5.45
N HIS A 49 4.60 -6.82 6.10
CA HIS A 49 5.11 -7.22 7.42
C HIS A 49 4.63 -6.30 8.54
N ASP A 50 4.60 -4.99 8.27
CA ASP A 50 4.25 -3.96 9.25
C ASP A 50 3.75 -2.71 8.53
N VAL A 51 2.85 -1.98 9.15
CA VAL A 51 2.40 -0.66 8.69
C VAL A 51 2.46 0.28 9.89
N ARG A 52 3.35 1.27 9.83
CA ARG A 52 3.52 2.23 10.91
C ARG A 52 4.15 3.52 10.40
N GLY A 53 3.60 4.66 10.84
CA GLY A 53 4.13 5.98 10.48
C GLY A 53 4.02 6.28 8.98
N GLY A 54 2.92 5.85 8.34
CA GLY A 54 2.69 6.04 6.91
C GLY A 54 3.57 5.19 5.99
N LEU A 55 4.31 4.22 6.54
CA LEU A 55 5.16 3.30 5.80
C LEU A 55 4.64 1.87 5.91
N VAL A 56 4.57 1.20 4.76
CA VAL A 56 4.33 -0.23 4.61
C VAL A 56 5.69 -0.90 4.47
N ARG A 57 6.13 -1.64 5.49
CA ARG A 57 7.33 -2.46 5.45
C ARG A 57 6.96 -3.82 4.86
N ALA A 58 7.66 -4.21 3.80
CA ALA A 58 7.31 -5.40 3.05
C ALA A 58 8.52 -6.04 2.37
N THR A 59 8.42 -7.32 2.05
CA THR A 59 9.31 -7.91 1.03
C THR A 59 8.74 -7.60 -0.34
N CYS A 60 9.49 -6.91 -1.19
CA CYS A 60 9.10 -6.74 -2.59
C CYS A 60 9.47 -8.00 -3.35
N LEU A 61 8.47 -8.78 -3.78
CA LEU A 61 8.68 -10.07 -4.44
C LEU A 61 9.27 -9.90 -5.84
N THR A 62 9.05 -8.77 -6.50
CA THR A 62 9.67 -8.46 -7.80
C THR A 62 11.20 -8.32 -7.70
N SER A 63 11.71 -7.81 -6.58
CA SER A 63 13.16 -7.60 -6.37
C SER A 63 13.77 -8.54 -5.34
N HIS A 64 12.98 -9.45 -4.76
CA HIS A 64 13.36 -10.34 -3.66
C HIS A 64 14.09 -9.63 -2.50
N ALA A 65 13.66 -8.41 -2.15
CA ALA A 65 14.35 -7.59 -1.16
C ALA A 65 13.37 -6.86 -0.22
N PRO A 66 13.75 -6.62 1.06
CA PRO A 66 13.00 -5.75 1.96
C PRO A 66 12.89 -4.32 1.41
N ARG A 67 11.70 -3.72 1.50
CA ARG A 67 11.45 -2.34 1.08
C ARG A 67 10.35 -1.70 1.93
N ALA A 68 10.52 -0.40 2.21
CA ALA A 68 9.47 0.44 2.77
C ALA A 68 8.77 1.22 1.64
N PHE A 69 7.44 1.14 1.60
CA PHE A 69 6.60 1.88 0.66
C PHE A 69 5.82 2.96 1.40
N ARG A 70 5.77 4.17 0.85
CA ARG A 70 4.93 5.24 1.40
C ARG A 70 3.47 4.94 1.08
N ILE A 71 2.62 4.97 2.08
CA ILE A 71 1.21 4.61 1.91
C ILE A 71 0.48 5.60 0.99
N GLU A 72 0.84 6.89 1.08
CA GLU A 72 0.34 7.98 0.22
C GLU A 72 0.67 7.78 -1.27
N ASN A 73 1.63 6.90 -1.58
CA ASN A 73 2.06 6.58 -2.94
C ASN A 73 1.47 5.25 -3.46
N ILE A 74 0.66 4.55 -2.65
CA ILE A 74 -0.05 3.34 -3.06
C ILE A 74 -1.40 3.78 -3.64
N LEU A 75 -1.51 3.72 -4.97
CA LEU A 75 -2.70 4.16 -5.71
C LEU A 75 -3.82 3.11 -5.71
N ALA A 76 -3.45 1.84 -5.56
CA ALA A 76 -4.37 0.71 -5.45
C ALA A 76 -3.69 -0.44 -4.69
N CYS A 77 -4.47 -1.25 -3.98
CA CYS A 77 -4.02 -2.43 -3.25
C CYS A 77 -5.07 -3.54 -3.30
N VAL A 78 -4.71 -4.70 -3.84
CA VAL A 78 -5.58 -5.87 -3.94
C VAL A 78 -4.92 -7.10 -3.32
N PRO A 79 -5.67 -7.94 -2.58
CA PRO A 79 -5.12 -9.18 -2.06
C PRO A 79 -4.84 -10.13 -3.22
N VAL A 80 -3.68 -10.79 -3.19
CA VAL A 80 -3.44 -11.87 -4.16
C VAL A 80 -4.20 -13.09 -3.69
N ALA A 81 -5.12 -13.60 -4.51
CA ALA A 81 -5.80 -14.85 -4.22
C ALA A 81 -4.75 -15.95 -4.03
N LYS A 82 -4.84 -16.68 -2.90
CA LYS A 82 -4.10 -17.93 -2.79
C LYS A 82 -4.66 -18.85 -3.88
N GLY A 83 -3.89 -19.07 -4.94
CA GLY A 83 -4.17 -20.16 -5.86
C GLY A 83 -4.37 -21.41 -5.00
N ARG A 84 -5.45 -22.15 -5.21
CA ARG A 84 -5.64 -23.45 -4.56
C ARG A 84 -4.34 -24.24 -4.80
N HIS A 85 -3.62 -24.56 -3.73
CA HIS A 85 -2.59 -25.58 -3.82
C HIS A 85 -3.32 -26.89 -4.16
N THR A 86 -3.44 -27.20 -5.44
CA THR A 86 -3.64 -28.59 -5.85
C THR A 86 -2.32 -29.27 -5.52
N ALA A 87 -2.26 -29.86 -4.32
CA ALA A 87 -1.28 -30.86 -3.99
C ALA A 87 -1.32 -31.91 -5.11
N SER A 88 -0.20 -32.08 -5.80
CA SER A 88 0.07 -33.22 -6.66
C SER A 88 0.70 -34.32 -5.82
#